data_AF-A0A1I2JGT2-F1
#
_entry.id   AF-A0A1I2JGT2-F1
#
_cell.length_a   1.000
_cell.length_b   1.000
_cell.length_c   1.000
_cell.angle_alpha   90.00
_cell.angle_beta   90.00
_cell.angle_gamma   90.00
#
_symmetry.space_group_name_H-M   'P 1'
#
loop_
_entity.id
_entity.type
_entity.pdbx_description
1 polymer ?
#
loop_
_entity_poly.entity_id
_entity_poly.type
_entity_poly.pdbx_seq_one_letter_code
_entity_poly.pdbx_strand_id
1 'polypeptide(L)'
;MAVHEIQSQSARTDTGVILRSVDRENMRAEYQGRRILLGVERGVGTDVVYLPKTPAWEDGEPISAEDLAVVKDGVVEILRHWGSATEFYTLSV
;
A
#
# COMPACT_ATOMS: atom_id res chain seq x y z
N MET A 1 13.92 15.65 -23.51
CA MET A 1 13.34 15.87 -22.17
C MET A 1 13.85 14.77 -21.25
N ALA A 2 14.39 15.12 -20.09
CA ALA A 2 14.85 14.16 -19.09
C ALA A 2 14.21 14.48 -17.74
N VAL A 3 13.73 13.46 -17.04
CA VAL A 3 13.28 13.57 -15.65
C VAL A 3 14.51 13.48 -14.77
N HIS A 4 14.72 14.47 -13.91
CA HIS A 4 15.90 14.53 -13.03
C HIS A 4 15.65 13.87 -11.66
N GLU A 5 14.42 13.93 -11.16
CA GLU A 5 14.03 13.39 -9.86
C GLU A 5 12.52 13.15 -9.81
N ILE A 6 12.08 12.12 -9.09
CA ILE A 6 10.69 11.88 -8.72
C ILE A 6 10.64 11.82 -7.20
N GLN A 7 9.83 12.68 -6.58
CA GLN A 7 9.61 12.65 -5.13
C GLN A 7 8.51 11.65 -4.76
N SER A 8 8.57 11.13 -3.54
CA SER A 8 7.56 10.22 -3.02
C SER A 8 6.18 10.88 -2.96
N GLN A 9 5.19 10.25 -3.58
CA GLN A 9 3.79 10.58 -3.35
C GLN A 9 3.36 10.05 -1.98
N SER A 10 2.59 10.85 -1.25
CA SER A 10 2.04 10.50 0.06
C SER A 10 0.60 11.00 0.15
N ALA A 11 -0.29 10.16 0.68
CA ALA A 11 -1.66 10.54 0.99
C ALA A 11 -2.09 9.94 2.33
N ARG A 12 -3.12 10.54 2.93
CA ARG A 12 -3.70 10.10 4.21
C ARG A 12 -5.21 10.07 4.09
N THR A 13 -5.85 9.01 4.58
CA THR A 13 -7.30 8.92 4.71
C THR A 13 -7.78 9.42 6.07
N ASP A 14 -9.08 9.68 6.19
CA ASP A 14 -9.71 10.09 7.45
C ASP A 14 -9.66 8.99 8.53
N THR A 15 -9.57 7.71 8.12
CA THR A 15 -9.36 6.57 9.03
C THR A 15 -7.94 6.54 9.62
N GLY A 16 -7.04 7.40 9.15
CA GLY A 16 -5.67 7.50 9.63
C GLY A 16 -4.67 6.60 8.89
N VAL A 17 -5.08 5.93 7.80
CA VAL A 17 -4.15 5.19 6.93
C VAL A 17 -3.34 6.20 6.13
N ILE A 18 -2.02 6.04 6.13
CA ILE A 18 -1.10 6.82 5.32
C ILE A 18 -0.45 5.89 4.32
N LEU A 19 -0.47 6.24 3.03
CA LEU A 19 0.20 5.47 1.98
C LEU A 19 1.28 6.34 1.34
N ARG A 20 2.50 5.78 1.20
CA ARG A 20 3.65 6.45 0.59
C ARG A 20 4.28 5.59 -0.49
N SER A 21 4.66 6.18 -1.61
CA SER A 21 5.51 5.50 -2.60
C SER A 21 6.95 5.46 -2.09
N VAL A 22 7.54 4.26 -2.04
CA VAL A 22 8.96 4.07 -1.67
C VAL A 22 9.81 4.06 -2.93
N ASP A 23 9.44 3.22 -3.89
CA ASP A 23 10.06 3.12 -5.21
C ASP A 23 9.01 2.71 -6.26
N ARG A 24 9.45 2.16 -7.40
CA ARG A 24 8.56 1.74 -8.50
C ARG A 24 7.65 0.58 -8.10
N GLU A 25 8.17 -0.36 -7.32
CA GLU A 25 7.59 -1.68 -7.03
C GLU A 25 7.13 -1.79 -5.57
N ASN A 26 7.39 -0.77 -4.75
CA ASN A 26 7.07 -0.79 -3.32
C ASN A 26 6.32 0.45 -2.88
N MET A 27 5.31 0.21 -2.05
CA MET A 27 4.60 1.24 -1.28
C MET A 27 4.64 0.89 0.20
N ARG A 28 4.55 1.91 1.05
CA ARG A 28 4.48 1.74 2.50
C ARG A 28 3.15 2.26 3.01
N ALA A 29 2.38 1.38 3.63
CA ALA A 29 1.20 1.78 4.39
C ALA A 29 1.56 1.92 5.86
N GLU A 30 1.00 2.94 6.51
CA GLU A 30 1.12 3.19 7.95
C GLU A 30 -0.26 3.35 8.55
N TYR A 31 -0.50 2.70 9.69
CA TYR A 31 -1.74 2.78 10.45
C TYR A 31 -1.44 2.63 11.94
N GLN A 32 -2.00 3.51 12.78
CA GLN A 32 -1.72 3.58 14.22
C GLN A 32 -0.23 3.61 14.58
N GLY A 33 0.61 4.22 13.74
CA GLY A 33 2.06 4.31 13.92
C GLY A 33 2.84 3.04 13.55
N ARG A 34 2.16 1.98 13.11
CA ARG A 34 2.77 0.74 12.60
C ARG A 34 2.79 0.74 11.08
N ARG A 35 3.77 0.07 10.49
CA ARG A 35 4.06 0.13 9.05
C ARG A 35 4.06 -1.25 8.43
N ILE A 36 3.61 -1.33 7.18
CA ILE A 36 3.75 -2.51 6.33
C ILE A 36 4.30 -2.09 4.97
N LEU A 37 5.27 -2.84 4.47
CA LEU A 37 5.75 -2.73 3.10
C LEU A 37 4.85 -3.57 2.18
N LEU A 38 4.35 -2.95 1.12
CA LEU A 38 3.45 -3.53 0.14
C LEU A 38 4.18 -3.60 -1.20
N GLY A 39 4.32 -4.80 -1.74
CA GLY A 39 4.76 -4.97 -3.13
C GLY A 39 3.63 -4.54 -4.06
N VAL A 40 3.93 -3.75 -5.09
CA VAL A 40 2.95 -3.22 -6.03
C VAL A 40 3.45 -3.41 -7.46
N GLU A 41 2.61 -4.02 -8.29
CA GLU A 41 2.77 -4.02 -9.74
C GLU A 41 1.81 -2.99 -10.34
N ARG A 42 2.38 -1.95 -10.96
CA ARG A 42 1.61 -0.86 -11.55
C ARG A 42 1.18 -1.20 -12.97
N GLY A 43 -0.12 -1.35 -13.18
CA GLY A 43 -0.71 -1.65 -14.48
C GLY A 43 -1.33 -0.42 -15.16
N VAL A 44 -1.87 -0.62 -16.36
CA VAL A 44 -2.66 0.41 -17.05
C VAL A 44 -4.07 0.39 -16.47
N GLY A 45 -4.33 1.28 -15.50
CA GLY A 45 -5.65 1.48 -14.91
C GLY A 45 -5.94 0.64 -13.66
N THR A 46 -5.12 -0.38 -13.37
CA THR A 46 -5.22 -1.19 -12.15
C THR A 46 -3.83 -1.47 -11.60
N ASP A 47 -3.64 -1.22 -10.31
CA ASP A 47 -2.45 -1.62 -9.55
C ASP A 47 -2.73 -2.92 -8.79
N VAL A 48 -1.81 -3.87 -8.85
CA VAL A 48 -1.88 -5.12 -8.08
C VAL A 48 -1.01 -4.98 -6.84
N VAL A 49 -1.61 -5.14 -5.67
CA VAL A 49 -0.93 -5.08 -4.37
C VAL A 49 -0.76 -6.49 -3.81
N TYR A 50 0.49 -6.88 -3.59
CA TYR A 50 0.88 -8.17 -3.07
C TYR A 50 0.91 -8.16 -1.54
N LEU A 51 0.21 -9.12 -0.94
CA LEU A 51 0.22 -9.37 0.50
C LEU A 51 0.76 -10.78 0.79
N PRO A 52 1.66 -10.95 1.77
CA PRO A 52 2.04 -12.28 2.21
C PRO A 52 0.84 -13.01 2.86
N LYS A 53 0.88 -14.34 2.89
CA LYS A 53 -0.19 -15.17 3.52
C LYS A 53 -0.48 -14.78 4.96
N THR A 54 0.56 -14.41 5.69
CA THR A 54 0.47 -13.89 7.06
C THR A 54 1.05 -12.48 7.07
N PRO A 55 0.23 -11.45 6.82
CA PRO A 55 0.66 -10.06 6.90
C PRO A 55 1.16 -9.74 8.30
N ALA A 56 2.34 -9.11 8.35
CA ALA A 56 2.95 -8.64 9.58
C ALA A 56 3.39 -7.18 9.38
N TRP A 57 3.41 -6.44 10.47
CA TRP A 57 4.02 -5.12 10.53
C TRP A 57 5.55 -5.23 10.37
N GLU A 58 6.23 -4.11 10.09
CA GLU A 58 7.70 -4.04 9.98
C GLU A 58 8.42 -4.42 11.29
N ASP A 59 7.73 -4.40 12.44
CA ASP A 59 8.24 -4.89 13.74
C ASP A 59 8.11 -6.42 13.92
N GLY A 60 7.49 -7.11 12.97
CA GLY A 60 7.28 -8.56 12.97
C GLY A 60 5.99 -9.02 13.62
N GLU A 61 5.19 -8.14 14.23
CA GLU A 61 3.90 -8.52 14.79
C GLU A 61 2.87 -8.80 13.68
N PRO A 62 2.07 -9.89 13.78
CA PRO A 62 0.99 -10.15 12.84
C PRO A 62 -0.04 -9.00 12.82
N ILE A 63 -0.54 -8.67 11.63
CA ILE A 63 -1.61 -7.70 11.47
C ILE A 63 -2.94 -8.39 11.80
N SER A 64 -3.76 -7.77 12.65
CA SER A 64 -5.10 -8.27 12.94
C SER A 64 -5.98 -8.20 11.69
N ALA A 65 -6.99 -9.07 11.57
CA ALA A 65 -7.88 -9.05 10.40
C ALA A 65 -8.65 -7.72 10.27
N GLU A 66 -8.97 -7.07 11.40
CA GLU A 66 -9.65 -5.78 11.46
C GLU A 66 -8.74 -4.65 10.97
N ASP A 67 -7.52 -4.56 11.49
CA ASP A 67 -6.55 -3.54 11.06
C ASP A 67 -6.18 -3.73 9.59
N LEU A 68 -6.04 -4.98 9.14
CA LEU A 68 -5.75 -5.29 7.75
C LEU A 68 -6.89 -4.83 6.82
N ALA A 69 -8.15 -5.00 7.24
CA ALA A 69 -9.29 -4.50 6.46
C ALA A 69 -9.25 -2.97 6.32
N VAL A 70 -8.99 -2.25 7.41
CA VAL A 70 -8.87 -0.78 7.40
C VAL A 70 -7.72 -0.32 6.50
N VAL A 71 -6.56 -0.97 6.59
CA VAL A 71 -5.41 -0.68 5.73
C VAL A 71 -5.74 -0.91 4.26
N LYS A 72 -6.38 -2.04 3.93
CA LYS A 72 -6.78 -2.36 2.55
C LYS A 72 -7.73 -1.33 1.99
N ASP A 73 -8.77 -0.96 2.73
CA ASP A 73 -9.75 0.05 2.31
C ASP A 73 -9.08 1.42 2.11
N GLY A 74 -8.17 1.80 3.00
CA GLY A 74 -7.39 3.04 2.87
C GLY A 74 -6.49 3.05 1.65
N VAL A 75 -5.82 1.93 1.34
CA VAL A 75 -4.99 1.78 0.14
C VAL A 75 -5.83 1.89 -1.13
N VAL A 76 -6.98 1.20 -1.19
CA VAL A 76 -7.92 1.27 -2.33
C VAL A 76 -8.38 2.70 -2.56
N GLU A 77 -8.79 3.40 -1.51
CA GLU A 77 -9.28 4.77 -1.62
C GLU A 77 -8.21 5.73 -2.12
N ILE A 78 -6.98 5.61 -1.62
CA ILE A 78 -5.86 6.45 -2.04
C ILE A 78 -5.49 6.18 -3.50
N LEU A 79 -5.33 4.91 -3.89
CA LEU A 79 -4.96 4.54 -5.26
C LEU A 79 -6.05 4.96 -6.26
N ARG A 80 -7.33 4.82 -5.88
CA ARG A 80 -8.47 5.35 -6.63
C ARG A 80 -8.37 6.85 -6.82
N HIS A 81 -8.00 7.59 -5.79
CA HIS A 81 -7.80 9.04 -5.87
C HIS A 81 -6.61 9.43 -6.77
N TRP A 82 -5.60 8.57 -6.87
CA TRP A 82 -4.49 8.72 -7.82
C TRP A 82 -4.79 8.20 -9.23
N GLY A 83 -6.02 7.73 -9.47
CA GLY A 83 -6.50 7.33 -10.79
C GLY A 83 -6.23 5.88 -11.16
N SER A 84 -5.95 5.01 -10.19
CA SER A 84 -5.78 3.56 -10.42
C SER A 84 -6.79 2.75 -9.62
N ALA A 85 -7.37 1.71 -10.23
CA ALA A 85 -8.07 0.67 -9.48
C ALA A 85 -7.07 -0.19 -8.70
N THR A 86 -7.53 -0.99 -7.75
CA THR A 86 -6.65 -1.81 -6.91
C THR A 86 -7.17 -3.23 -6.78
N GLU A 87 -6.28 -4.19 -7.00
CA GLU A 87 -6.51 -5.60 -6.72
C GLU A 87 -5.51 -6.09 -5.66
N PHE A 88 -5.96 -6.94 -4.74
CA PHE A 88 -5.06 -7.56 -3.76
C PHE A 88 -4.80 -9.02 -4.14
N TYR A 89 -3.53 -9.38 -4.20
CA TYR A 89 -3.09 -10.76 -4.41
C TYR A 89 -2.38 -11.29 -3.18
N THR A 90 -2.90 -12.38 -2.62
CA THR A 90 -2.26 -13.05 -1.48
C THR A 90 -1.24 -14.08 -1.99
N LEU A 91 0.02 -13.93 -1.57
CA LEU A 91 1.09 -14.86 -1.91
C LEU A 91 0.87 -16.21 -1.18
N SER A 92 1.03 -17.30 -1.92
CA SER A 92 0.75 -18.66 -1.45
C SER A 92 1.85 -19.31 -0.61
N VAL A 93 3.04 -18.68 -0.56
CA VAL A 93 4.28 -19.25 0.00
C VAL A 93 4.48 -18.82 1.43
#